data_AF-A0A7J4XN78-F1
#
_entry.id   AF-A0A7J4XN78-F1
#
_cell.length_a   1.000
_cell.length_b   1.000
_cell.length_c   1.000
_cell.angle_alpha   90.00
_cell.angle_beta   90.00
_cell.angle_gamma   90.00
#
_symmetry.space_group_name_H-M   'P 1'
#
loop_
_entity.id
_entity.type
_entity.pdbx_description
1 polymer ?
#
loop_
_entity_poly.entity_id
_entity_poly.type
_entity_poly.pdbx_seq_one_letter_code
_entity_poly.pdbx_strand_id
1 'polypeptide(L)'
;MNIINKIIDDIARSMIMDKEDREKLHLIVQLCKSSGVVSIMEFRQLTSLGIPIARILVTILRIPNEAVANLCTDEKITYEDLLCILSIFAQDLLVRKQIRNGYNG
;
A
#
# COMPACT_ATOMS: atom_id res chain seq x y z
N MET A 1 5.41 19.97 4.23
CA MET A 1 4.55 18.98 3.55
C MET A 1 5.37 17.70 3.35
N ASN A 2 4.96 16.58 3.97
CA ASN A 2 5.71 15.33 3.97
C ASN A 2 5.48 14.54 2.67
N ILE A 3 6.54 14.02 2.05
CA ILE A 3 6.46 13.24 0.80
C ILE A 3 5.55 12.01 0.95
N ILE A 4 5.53 11.40 2.13
CA ILE A 4 4.70 10.23 2.43
C ILE A 4 3.23 10.57 2.30
N ASN A 5 2.77 11.69 2.88
CA ASN A 5 1.37 12.09 2.81
C ASN A 5 0.93 12.35 1.37
N LYS A 6 1.80 12.93 0.54
CA LYS A 6 1.52 13.11 -0.90
C LYS A 6 1.33 11.78 -1.61
N ILE A 7 2.19 10.79 -1.36
CA ILE A 7 2.06 9.46 -1.97
C ILE A 7 0.72 8.83 -1.58
N ILE A 8 0.35 8.91 -0.30
CA ILE A 8 -0.95 8.39 0.19
C ILE A 8 -2.12 9.09 -0.51
N ASP A 9 -2.08 10.43 -0.59
CA ASP A 9 -3.13 11.21 -1.26
C ASP A 9 -3.22 10.91 -2.76
N ASP A 10 -2.10 10.65 -3.42
CA ASP A 10 -2.06 10.32 -4.84
C ASP A 10 -2.58 8.90 -5.12
N ILE A 11 -2.31 7.93 -4.22
CA ILE A 11 -2.94 6.61 -4.26
C ILE A 11 -4.45 6.75 -4.10
N ALA A 12 -4.91 7.44 -3.05
CA ALA A 12 -6.33 7.61 -2.78
C ALA A 12 -7.06 8.28 -3.95
N ARG A 13 -6.46 9.33 -4.54
CA ARG A 13 -7.01 10.00 -5.72
C ARG A 13 -7.02 9.10 -6.95
N SER A 14 -5.98 8.32 -7.18
CA SER A 14 -5.88 7.44 -8.35
C SER A 14 -6.85 6.26 -8.27
N MET A 15 -7.14 5.80 -7.05
CA MET A 15 -8.15 4.77 -6.77
C MET A 15 -9.57 5.31 -6.68
N ILE A 16 -9.76 6.64 -6.76
CA ILE A 16 -11.07 7.30 -6.64
C ILE A 16 -11.72 6.97 -5.29
N MET A 17 -10.92 6.93 -4.22
CA MET A 17 -11.42 6.72 -2.85
C MET A 17 -12.30 7.89 -2.43
N ASP A 18 -13.36 7.57 -1.70
CA ASP A 18 -14.17 8.61 -1.06
C ASP A 18 -13.41 9.26 0.12
N LYS A 19 -14.12 10.07 0.90
CA LYS A 19 -13.50 10.75 2.04
C LYS A 19 -13.15 9.76 3.16
N GLU A 20 -14.04 8.82 3.45
CA GLU A 20 -13.91 7.88 4.56
C GLU A 20 -12.75 6.90 4.30
N ASP A 21 -12.69 6.31 3.10
CA ASP A 21 -11.62 5.38 2.71
C ASP A 21 -10.25 6.05 2.71
N ARG A 22 -10.19 7.33 2.32
CA ARG A 22 -8.95 8.11 2.35
C ARG A 22 -8.49 8.39 3.78
N GLU A 23 -9.40 8.80 4.66
CA GLU A 23 -9.09 9.01 6.08
C GLU A 23 -8.64 7.71 6.74
N LYS A 24 -9.29 6.60 6.40
CA LYS A 24 -8.91 5.26 6.84
C LYS A 24 -7.53 4.86 6.35
N LEU A 25 -7.18 5.13 5.09
CA LEU A 25 -5.84 4.86 4.57
C LEU A 25 -4.77 5.64 5.33
N HIS A 26 -4.97 6.94 5.57
CA HIS A 26 -4.05 7.76 6.36
C HIS A 26 -3.90 7.23 7.79
N LEU A 27 -5.02 6.86 8.43
CA LEU A 27 -5.01 6.28 9.77
C LEU A 27 -4.19 4.99 9.83
N ILE A 28 -4.40 4.07 8.89
CA ILE A 28 -3.65 2.81 8.83
C ILE A 28 -2.15 3.07 8.74
N VAL A 29 -1.72 3.96 7.82
CA VAL A 29 -0.30 4.26 7.65
C VAL A 29 0.29 4.92 8.91
N GLN A 30 -0.48 5.76 9.60
CA GLN A 30 -0.05 6.37 10.85
C GLN A 30 0.05 5.36 12.00
N LEU A 31 -0.83 4.36 12.05
CA LEU A 31 -0.75 3.26 13.02
C LEU A 31 0.52 2.44 12.77
N CYS A 32 0.77 2.01 11.53
CA CYS A 32 1.99 1.29 11.15
C CYS A 32 3.26 2.09 11.47
N LYS A 33 3.22 3.42 11.28
CA LYS A 33 4.34 4.28 11.65
C LYS A 33 4.60 4.30 13.15
N SER A 34 3.54 4.29 13.95
CA SER A 34 3.62 4.39 15.41
C SER A 34 4.04 3.05 16.04
N SER A 35 3.58 1.93 15.48
CA SER A 35 4.00 0.58 15.88
C SER A 35 5.35 0.16 15.31
N GLY A 36 5.77 0.76 14.19
CA GLY A 36 6.98 0.39 13.43
C GLY A 36 6.79 -0.83 12.50
N VAL A 37 5.64 -1.49 12.55
CA VAL A 37 5.34 -2.72 11.81
C VAL A 37 3.91 -2.77 11.30
N VAL A 38 3.67 -3.55 10.25
CA VAL A 38 2.34 -3.84 9.72
C VAL A 38 1.80 -5.08 10.41
N SER A 39 0.77 -4.93 11.26
CA SER A 39 0.10 -6.09 11.83
C SER A 39 -0.86 -6.73 10.82
N ILE A 40 -1.33 -7.92 11.17
CA ILE A 40 -2.37 -8.62 10.39
C ILE A 40 -3.66 -7.78 10.22
N MET A 41 -3.96 -6.89 11.17
CA MET A 41 -5.16 -6.06 11.12
C MET A 41 -5.03 -4.97 10.05
N GLU A 42 -3.94 -4.20 10.06
CA GLU A 42 -3.67 -3.20 9.02
C GLU A 42 -3.53 -3.84 7.64
N PHE A 43 -2.87 -5.01 7.56
CA PHE A 43 -2.76 -5.76 6.31
C PHE A 43 -4.13 -6.08 5.69
N ARG A 44 -5.07 -6.59 6.50
CA ARG A 44 -6.44 -6.90 6.06
C ARG A 44 -7.19 -5.63 5.66
N GLN A 45 -7.04 -4.55 6.42
CA GLN A 45 -7.70 -3.29 6.10
C GLN A 45 -7.18 -2.70 4.78
N LEU A 46 -5.88 -2.72 4.53
CA LEU A 46 -5.30 -2.27 3.26
C LEU A 46 -5.80 -3.12 2.09
N THR A 47 -5.89 -4.44 2.28
CA THR A 47 -6.48 -5.35 1.28
C THR A 47 -7.96 -5.02 1.03
N SER A 48 -8.73 -4.67 2.08
CA SER A 48 -10.14 -4.28 1.95
C SER A 48 -10.33 -2.96 1.21
N LEU A 49 -9.35 -2.06 1.29
CA LEU A 49 -9.28 -0.82 0.49
C LEU A 49 -8.88 -1.07 -0.97
N GLY A 50 -8.65 -2.32 -1.36
CA GLY A 50 -8.22 -2.70 -2.71
C GLY A 50 -6.73 -2.52 -2.96
N ILE A 51 -5.93 -2.24 -1.93
CA ILE A 51 -4.47 -2.10 -2.06
C ILE A 51 -3.85 -3.50 -2.11
N PRO A 52 -3.13 -3.88 -3.19
CA PRO A 52 -2.73 -5.25 -3.46
C PRO A 52 -1.43 -5.64 -2.72
N ILE A 53 -1.35 -5.44 -1.40
CA ILE A 53 -0.14 -5.65 -0.59
C ILE A 53 0.39 -7.08 -0.70
N ALA A 54 -0.49 -8.08 -0.52
CA ALA A 54 -0.11 -9.49 -0.64
C ALA A 54 0.55 -9.79 -2.00
N ARG A 55 -0.05 -9.28 -3.08
CA ARG A 55 0.46 -9.50 -4.44
C ARG A 55 1.82 -8.84 -4.63
N ILE A 56 2.01 -7.64 -4.11
CA ILE A 56 3.28 -6.92 -4.21
C ILE A 56 4.37 -7.67 -3.44
N LEU A 57 4.09 -8.14 -2.22
CA LEU A 57 5.02 -8.95 -1.43
C LEU A 57 5.44 -10.23 -2.18
N VAL A 58 4.47 -10.98 -2.72
CA VAL A 58 4.76 -12.22 -3.48
C VAL A 58 5.56 -11.91 -4.75
N THR A 59 5.23 -10.83 -5.45
CA THR A 59 5.81 -10.56 -6.77
C THR A 59 7.21 -9.95 -6.67
N ILE A 60 7.41 -9.02 -5.74
CA ILE A 60 8.63 -8.21 -5.65
C ILE A 60 9.65 -8.87 -4.73
N LEU A 61 9.21 -9.29 -3.55
CA LEU A 61 10.08 -9.95 -2.58
C LEU A 61 10.18 -11.45 -2.82
N ARG A 62 9.44 -11.99 -3.81
CA ARG A 62 9.40 -13.43 -4.15
C ARG A 62 9.06 -14.31 -2.93
N ILE A 63 8.27 -13.76 -2.02
CA ILE A 63 7.82 -14.47 -0.83
C ILE A 63 6.77 -15.51 -1.26
N PRO A 64 6.91 -16.78 -0.85
CA PRO A 64 5.86 -17.78 -1.08
C PRO A 64 4.52 -17.30 -0.52
N ASN A 65 3.44 -17.47 -1.28
CA ASN A 65 2.12 -16.95 -0.89
C ASN A 65 1.67 -17.45 0.50
N GLU A 66 1.99 -18.71 0.82
CA GLU A 66 1.72 -19.35 2.11
C GLU A 66 2.47 -18.69 3.29
N ALA A 67 3.60 -18.04 3.03
CA ALA A 67 4.42 -17.38 4.04
C ALA A 67 4.01 -15.93 4.31
N VAL A 68 3.21 -15.30 3.44
CA VAL A 68 2.83 -13.87 3.57
C VAL A 68 2.03 -13.60 4.85
N ALA A 69 1.10 -14.50 5.19
CA ALA A 69 0.31 -14.36 6.42
C ALA A 69 1.20 -14.45 7.68
N ASN A 70 2.18 -15.36 7.68
CA ASN A 70 3.10 -15.56 8.80
C ASN A 70 4.00 -14.34 9.02
N LEU A 71 4.40 -13.63 7.96
CA LEU A 71 5.21 -12.41 8.09
C LEU A 71 4.48 -11.29 8.84
N CYS A 72 3.15 -11.20 8.69
CA CYS A 72 2.35 -10.23 9.43
C CYS A 72 2.17 -10.63 10.90
N THR A 73 2.09 -11.94 11.18
CA THR A 73 1.97 -12.47 12.55
C THR A 73 3.29 -12.39 13.31
N ASP A 74 4.42 -12.58 12.63
CA ASP A 74 5.77 -12.50 13.21
C ASP A 74 6.32 -11.06 13.28
N GLU A 75 5.52 -10.05 12.93
CA GLU A 75 5.90 -8.62 12.91
C GLU A 75 7.11 -8.31 12.00
N LYS A 76 7.29 -9.06 10.92
CA LYS A 76 8.46 -8.94 10.02
C LYS A 76 8.30 -7.88 8.92
N ILE A 77 7.10 -7.35 8.73
CA ILE A 77 6.85 -6.30 7.73
C ILE A 77 6.94 -4.95 8.45
N THR A 78 8.02 -4.22 8.19
CA THR A 78 8.27 -2.92 8.83
C THR A 78 7.42 -1.81 8.20
N TYR A 79 7.35 -0.68 8.89
CA TYR A 79 6.78 0.54 8.32
C TYR A 79 7.49 0.96 7.01
N GLU A 80 8.82 0.83 6.97
CA GLU A 80 9.62 1.14 5.79
C GLU A 80 9.27 0.22 4.61
N ASP A 81 9.05 -1.08 4.87
CA ASP A 81 8.58 -2.03 3.86
C ASP A 81 7.21 -1.62 3.32
N LEU A 82 6.29 -1.20 4.19
CA LEU A 82 4.98 -0.68 3.78
C LEU A 82 5.13 0.54 2.87
N LEU A 83 5.98 1.50 3.22
CA LEU A 83 6.20 2.68 2.38
C LEU A 83 6.74 2.30 0.99
N CYS A 84 7.64 1.32 0.93
CA CYS A 84 8.15 0.78 -0.32
C CYS A 84 7.02 0.17 -1.17
N ILE A 85 6.18 -0.67 -0.56
CA ILE A 85 5.03 -1.30 -1.20
C ILE A 85 4.04 -0.26 -1.74
N LEU A 86 3.68 0.74 -0.92
CA LEU A 86 2.77 1.82 -1.32
C LEU A 86 3.36 2.65 -2.46
N SER A 87 4.67 2.92 -2.43
CA SER A 87 5.34 3.67 -3.50
C SER A 87 5.31 2.91 -4.82
N ILE A 88 5.54 1.60 -4.80
CA ILE A 88 5.48 0.76 -6.01
C ILE A 88 4.05 0.73 -6.56
N PHE A 89 3.06 0.58 -5.68
CA PHE A 89 1.67 0.61 -6.08
C PHE A 89 1.25 1.96 -6.67
N ALA A 90 1.68 3.07 -6.07
CA ALA A 90 1.43 4.41 -6.60
C ALA A 90 1.97 4.56 -8.03
N GLN A 91 3.17 4.05 -8.30
CA GLN A 91 3.76 4.08 -9.64
C GLN A 91 2.95 3.23 -10.64
N ASP A 92 2.53 2.03 -10.25
CA ASP A 92 1.67 1.18 -11.09
C ASP A 92 0.35 1.89 -11.45
N LEU A 93 -0.28 2.58 -10.49
CA LEU A 93 -1.49 3.37 -10.74
C LEU A 93 -1.25 4.50 -11.75
N LEU A 94 -0.12 5.21 -11.64
CA LEU A 94 0.24 6.30 -12.55
C LEU A 94 0.50 5.78 -13.97
N VAL A 95 1.24 4.69 -14.12
CA VAL A 95 1.49 4.06 -15.44
C VAL A 95 0.19 3.63 -16.09
N ARG A 96 -0.71 2.95 -15.34
CA ARG A 96 -2.03 2.56 -15.85
C ARG A 96 -2.86 3.75 -16.29
N LYS A 97 -2.79 4.87 -15.56
CA LYS A 97 -3.48 6.11 -15.92
C LYS A 97 -2.92 6.71 -17.22
N GLN A 98 -1.60 6.70 -17.42
CA GLN A 98 -0.97 7.18 -18.66
C GLN A 98 -1.38 6.35 -19.87
N ILE A 99 -1.32 5.01 -19.74
CA ILE A 99 -1.74 4.07 -20.79
C ILE A 99 -3.21 4.31 -21.17
N ARG A 100 -4.11 4.42 -20.17
CA ARG A 100 -5.53 4.69 -20.41
C ARG A 100 -5.76 6.01 -21.14
N ASN A 101 -4.92 7.02 -20.90
CA ASN A 101 -5.02 8.33 -21.53
C ASN A 101 -4.35 8.37 -22.93
N GLY A 102 -3.85 7.24 -23.44
CA GLY A 102 -3.22 7.16 -24.76
C GLY A 102 -1.86 7.86 -24.87
N TYR A 103 -1.22 8.17 -23.73
CA TYR A 103 0.14 8.67 -23.72
C TYR A 103 1.07 7.48 -23.92
N ASN A 104 1.38 7.19 -25.19
CA ASN A 104 2.51 6.36 -25.56
C ASN A 104 3.75 7.20 -25.30
N GLY A 105 4.57 6.77 -24.34
CA GLY A 105 5.87 7.40 -24.07
C GLY A 105 6.75 7.47 -25.32
#